data_AF-A0A4V2W0S1-F1
#
_entry.id   AF-A0A4V2W0S1-F1
#
_cell.length_a   1.000
_cell.length_b   1.000
_cell.length_c   1.000
_cell.angle_alpha   90.00
_cell.angle_beta   90.00
_cell.angle_gamma   90.00
#
_symmetry.space_group_name_H-M   'P 1'
#
loop_
_entity.id
_entity.type
_entity.pdbx_description
1 polymer ?
#
loop_
_entity_poly.entity_id
_entity_poly.type
_entity_poly.pdbx_seq_one_letter_code
_entity_poly.pdbx_strand_id
1 'polypeptide(L)'
;MIKGPDRLEAMRLINEAVAAGARQALACDMLGLSVRTVQRWRHTPQDRRSDAPHHSPANKLSESERTALLVAANRHDYASMTPHQIVPKLADEGIYLASESTFYRVMKAAG
;
A
#
# COMPACT_ATOMS: atom_id res chain seq x y z
N MET A 1 1.77 8.93 -11.40
CA MET A 1 2.55 7.74 -11.79
C MET A 1 1.82 7.07 -12.94
N ILE A 2 2.40 7.03 -14.14
CA ILE A 2 1.75 6.56 -15.38
C ILE A 2 1.54 5.03 -15.32
N LYS A 3 0.30 4.57 -15.55
CA LYS A 3 -0.08 3.15 -15.50
C LYS A 3 0.49 2.40 -16.71
N GLY A 4 0.63 1.08 -16.61
CA GLY A 4 1.16 0.20 -17.68
C GLY A 4 0.66 0.50 -19.10
N PRO A 5 -0.67 0.53 -19.38
CA PRO A 5 -1.20 0.83 -20.71
C PRO A 5 -0.82 2.25 -21.19
N ASP A 6 -0.85 3.23 -20.28
CA ASP A 6 -0.49 4.62 -20.58
C ASP A 6 1.00 4.76 -20.93
N ARG A 7 1.87 3.86 -20.46
CA ARG A 7 3.31 3.83 -20.83
C ARG A 7 3.53 3.39 -22.27
N LEU A 8 2.77 2.39 -22.73
CA LEU A 8 2.87 1.90 -24.12
C LEU A 8 2.47 3.00 -25.10
N GLU A 9 1.37 3.69 -24.81
CA GLU A 9 0.90 4.78 -25.65
C GLU A 9 1.87 5.98 -25.63
N ALA A 10 2.40 6.35 -24.46
CA ALA A 10 3.42 7.39 -24.37
C ALA A 10 4.69 7.03 -25.19
N MET A 11 5.14 5.78 -25.14
CA MET A 11 6.28 5.33 -25.97
C MET A 11 5.96 5.36 -27.46
N ARG A 12 4.74 4.99 -27.86
CA ARG A 12 4.29 5.05 -29.26
C ARG A 12 4.33 6.48 -29.79
N LEU A 13 3.73 7.43 -29.06
CA LEU A 13 3.69 8.85 -29.42
C LEU A 13 5.09 9.47 -29.49
N ILE A 14 5.98 9.14 -28.55
CA ILE A 14 7.37 9.62 -28.57
C ILE A 14 8.11 9.07 -29.79
N ASN A 15 7.94 7.79 -30.12
CA ASN A 15 8.60 7.19 -31.28
C ASN A 15 8.09 7.80 -32.59
N GLU A 16 6.78 8.08 -32.69
CA GLU A 16 6.16 8.75 -33.84
C GLU A 16 6.71 10.16 -34.03
N ALA A 17 6.79 10.96 -32.96
CA ALA A 17 7.35 12.31 -33.01
C ALA A 17 8.83 12.30 -33.41
N VAL A 18 9.62 11.36 -32.87
CA VAL A 18 11.04 11.22 -33.22
C VAL A 18 11.22 10.78 -34.68
N ALA A 19 10.38 9.87 -35.17
CA ALA A 19 10.38 9.45 -36.58
C ALA A 19 10.00 10.62 -37.52
N ALA A 20 9.13 11.52 -37.07
CA ALA A 20 8.81 12.77 -37.76
C ALA A 20 9.91 13.85 -37.66
N GLY A 21 11.05 13.55 -37.03
CA GLY A 21 12.22 14.43 -36.95
C GLY A 21 12.34 15.25 -35.66
N ALA A 22 11.44 15.06 -34.68
CA ALA A 22 11.55 15.76 -33.40
C ALA A 22 12.73 15.24 -32.57
N ARG A 23 13.38 16.13 -31.81
CA ARG A 23 14.35 15.71 -30.79
C ARG A 23 13.63 14.93 -29.70
N GLN A 24 14.13 13.74 -29.37
CA GLN A 24 13.54 12.89 -28.33
C GLN A 24 13.35 13.64 -27.00
N ALA A 25 14.28 14.52 -26.62
CA ALA A 25 14.17 15.32 -25.41
C ALA A 25 12.90 16.20 -25.39
N LEU A 26 12.59 16.86 -26.50
CA LEU A 26 11.39 17.69 -26.65
C LEU A 26 10.12 16.84 -26.67
N ALA A 27 10.14 15.69 -27.36
CA ALA A 27 9.01 14.77 -27.37
C ALA A 27 8.70 14.20 -25.98
N CYS A 28 9.72 13.91 -25.16
CA CYS A 28 9.53 13.49 -23.77
C CYS A 28 8.97 14.64 -22.91
N ASP A 29 9.52 15.85 -23.07
CA ASP A 29 9.14 17.03 -22.29
C ASP A 29 7.66 17.42 -22.48
N MET A 30 7.15 17.31 -23.72
CA MET A 30 5.73 17.53 -24.05
C MET A 30 4.78 16.62 -23.27
N LEU A 31 5.22 15.42 -22.88
CA LEU A 31 4.44 14.47 -22.07
C LEU A 31 4.77 14.58 -20.57
N GLY A 32 5.57 15.57 -20.16
CA GLY A 32 6.05 15.72 -18.78
C GLY A 32 6.98 14.58 -18.35
N LEU A 33 7.64 13.94 -19.31
CA LEU A 33 8.51 12.79 -19.09
C LEU A 33 9.98 13.18 -19.22
N SER A 34 10.81 12.65 -18.32
CA SER A 34 12.25 12.71 -18.53
C SER A 34 12.68 11.69 -19.60
N VAL A 35 13.70 12.03 -20.38
CA VAL A 35 14.32 11.09 -21.33
C VAL A 35 14.77 9.79 -20.65
N ARG A 36 15.28 9.90 -19.41
CA ARG A 36 15.70 8.75 -18.59
C ARG A 36 14.55 7.82 -18.25
N THR A 37 13.34 8.35 -18.05
CA THR A 37 12.13 7.54 -17.79
C THR A 37 11.80 6.69 -19.01
N VAL A 38 11.84 7.29 -20.19
CA VAL A 38 11.50 6.61 -21.46
C VAL A 38 12.57 5.59 -21.84
N GLN A 39 13.85 5.91 -21.67
CA GLN A 39 14.95 4.95 -21.83
C GLN A 39 14.80 3.76 -20.89
N ARG A 40 14.44 4.00 -19.62
CA ARG A 40 14.19 2.93 -18.65
C ARG A 40 13.04 2.02 -19.07
N TRP A 41 11.94 2.58 -19.58
CA TRP A 41 10.81 1.78 -20.07
C TRP A 41 11.19 0.92 -21.29
N ARG A 42 12.10 1.38 -22.16
CA ARG A 42 12.61 0.55 -23.26
C ARG A 42 13.39 -0.68 -22.78
N HIS A 43 14.17 -0.55 -21.70
CA HIS A 43 14.92 -1.67 -21.12
C HIS A 43 14.07 -2.54 -20.19
N THR A 44 13.06 -1.99 -19.54
CA THR A 44 12.15 -2.71 -18.64
C THR A 44 10.73 -2.21 -18.89
N PRO A 45 10.04 -2.77 -19.91
CA PRO A 45 8.71 -2.31 -20.29
C PRO A 45 7.64 -2.70 -19.27
N GLN A 46 7.87 -3.79 -18.52
CA GLN A 46 6.96 -4.27 -17.49
C GLN A 46 7.07 -3.42 -16.22
N ASP A 47 5.93 -2.98 -15.70
CA ASP A 47 5.85 -2.33 -14.39
C ASP A 47 5.87 -3.37 -13.27
N ARG A 48 7.06 -3.79 -12.83
CA ARG A 48 7.23 -4.84 -11.80
C ARG A 48 6.68 -4.50 -10.41
N ARG A 49 5.99 -3.36 -10.25
CA ARG A 49 5.38 -2.95 -8.98
C ARG A 49 4.08 -3.69 -8.70
N SER A 50 3.33 -4.09 -9.74
CA SER A 50 2.19 -4.99 -9.60
C SER A 50 2.64 -6.42 -9.25
N ASP A 51 3.77 -6.82 -9.81
CA ASP A 51 4.29 -8.19 -9.69
C ASP A 51 5.24 -8.34 -8.48
N ALA A 52 5.47 -7.25 -7.75
CA ALA A 52 6.26 -7.29 -6.54
C ALA A 52 5.53 -8.18 -5.51
N PRO A 53 6.18 -9.21 -4.96
CA PRO A 53 5.54 -10.06 -3.97
C PRO A 53 5.17 -9.22 -2.76
N HIS A 54 3.86 -9.02 -2.56
CA HIS A 54 3.31 -8.39 -1.39
C HIS A 54 3.35 -9.40 -0.24
N HIS A 55 4.53 -9.57 0.37
CA HIS A 55 4.63 -10.37 1.59
C HIS A 55 3.81 -9.69 2.69
N SER A 56 2.92 -10.46 3.31
CA SER A 56 2.30 -10.00 4.55
C SER A 56 3.42 -9.83 5.60
N PRO A 57 3.42 -8.72 6.37
CA PRO A 57 4.42 -8.54 7.41
C PRO A 57 4.32 -9.70 8.41
N ALA A 58 5.47 -10.15 8.94
CA ALA A 58 5.54 -11.28 9.87
C ALA A 58 4.66 -11.08 11.12
N ASN A 59 4.48 -9.82 11.54
CA ASN A 59 3.69 -9.44 12.71
C ASN A 59 2.21 -9.16 12.37
N LYS A 60 1.73 -9.60 11.22
CA LYS A 60 0.32 -9.45 10.84
C LYS A 60 -0.52 -10.37 11.72
N LEU A 61 -1.47 -9.79 12.46
CA LEU A 61 -2.44 -10.58 13.22
C LEU A 61 -3.20 -11.52 12.27
N SER A 62 -3.26 -12.79 12.66
CA SER A 62 -4.16 -13.78 12.11
C SER A 62 -5.63 -13.37 12.33
N GLU A 63 -6.53 -13.91 11.51
CA GLU A 63 -7.97 -13.65 11.68
C GLU A 63 -8.48 -14.11 13.06
N SER A 64 -7.92 -15.18 13.61
CA SER A 64 -8.22 -15.64 14.98
C SER A 64 -7.79 -14.62 16.04
N GLU A 65 -6.60 -14.03 15.93
CA GLU A 65 -6.13 -13.00 16.88
C GLU A 65 -6.97 -11.73 16.77
N ARG A 66 -7.35 -11.33 15.55
CA ARG A 66 -8.25 -10.19 15.33
C ARG A 66 -9.61 -10.42 15.96
N THR A 67 -10.15 -11.63 15.83
CA THR A 67 -11.42 -12.01 16.43
C THR A 67 -11.33 -12.00 17.96
N ALA A 68 -10.28 -12.59 18.54
CA ALA A 68 -10.05 -12.56 19.97
C ALA A 68 -9.95 -11.12 20.52
N LEU A 69 -9.26 -10.24 19.79
CA LEU A 69 -9.18 -8.82 20.10
C LEU A 69 -10.56 -8.15 20.11
N LEU A 70 -11.37 -8.37 19.08
CA LEU A 70 -12.72 -7.81 18.99
C LEU A 70 -13.65 -8.36 20.07
N VAL A 71 -13.56 -9.64 20.41
CA VAL A 71 -14.33 -10.24 21.50
C VAL A 71 -13.92 -9.63 22.84
N ALA A 72 -12.61 -9.45 23.08
CA ALA A 72 -12.13 -8.79 24.29
C ALA A 72 -12.58 -7.33 24.37
N ALA A 73 -12.53 -6.58 23.27
CA ALA A 73 -12.99 -5.19 23.23
C ALA A 73 -14.52 -5.07 23.45
N ASN A 74 -15.30 -6.04 22.99
CA ASN A 74 -16.76 -6.07 23.13
C ASN A 74 -17.26 -6.80 24.39
N ARG A 75 -16.36 -7.27 25.27
CA ARG A 75 -16.75 -7.83 26.56
C ARG A 75 -17.47 -6.76 27.37
N HIS A 76 -18.49 -7.15 28.15
CA HIS A 76 -19.29 -6.20 28.93
C HIS A 76 -18.42 -5.29 29.83
N ASP A 77 -17.35 -5.84 30.39
CA ASP A 77 -16.40 -5.12 31.26
C ASP A 77 -15.58 -4.04 30.51
N TYR A 78 -15.48 -4.15 29.19
CA TYR A 78 -14.62 -3.36 28.32
C TYR A 78 -15.37 -2.54 27.26
N ALA A 79 -16.67 -2.80 27.06
CA ALA A 79 -17.47 -2.22 25.99
C ALA A 79 -17.55 -0.68 26.02
N SER A 80 -17.43 -0.07 27.20
CA SER A 80 -17.41 1.40 27.37
C SER A 80 -16.00 2.00 27.48
N MET A 81 -14.95 1.18 27.32
CA MET A 81 -13.57 1.58 27.50
C MET A 81 -12.87 1.83 26.18
N THR A 82 -11.92 2.76 26.19
CA THR A 82 -11.05 3.01 25.04
C THR A 82 -9.93 1.97 24.99
N PRO A 83 -9.33 1.71 23.81
CA PRO A 83 -8.14 0.85 23.70
C PRO A 83 -7.02 1.15 24.69
N HIS A 84 -6.80 2.44 25.00
CA HIS A 84 -5.82 2.88 25.99
C HIS A 84 -6.15 2.40 27.42
N GLN A 85 -7.42 2.17 27.73
CA GLN A 85 -7.87 1.62 29.02
C GLN A 85 -7.94 0.09 29.01
N ILE A 86 -8.30 -0.51 27.88
CA ILE A 86 -8.43 -1.97 27.73
C ILE A 86 -7.06 -2.65 27.82
N VAL A 87 -6.05 -2.12 27.12
CA VAL A 87 -4.72 -2.74 27.03
C VAL A 87 -4.05 -2.90 28.40
N PRO A 88 -3.99 -1.87 29.28
CA PRO A 88 -3.46 -2.02 30.63
C PRO A 88 -4.22 -3.04 31.46
N LYS A 89 -5.56 -3.06 31.40
CA LYS A 89 -6.37 -4.02 32.17
C LYS A 89 -6.14 -5.47 31.74
N LEU A 90 -6.02 -5.71 30.44
CA LEU A 90 -5.64 -7.02 29.92
C LEU A 90 -4.24 -7.41 30.40
N ALA A 91 -3.30 -6.47 30.44
CA ALA A 91 -1.96 -6.71 30.97
C ALA A 91 -1.96 -7.01 32.48
N ASP A 92 -2.82 -6.37 33.27
CA ASP A 92 -3.04 -6.67 34.69
C ASP A 92 -3.58 -8.11 34.89
N GLU A 93 -4.41 -8.59 33.95
CA GLU A 93 -4.87 -9.99 33.88
C GLU A 93 -3.80 -10.96 33.34
N GLY A 94 -2.62 -10.46 32.94
CA GLY A 94 -1.54 -11.25 32.34
C GLY A 94 -1.79 -11.64 30.87
N ILE A 95 -2.75 -11.00 30.21
CA ILE A 95 -3.18 -11.31 28.84
C ILE A 95 -2.64 -10.23 27.88
N TYR A 96 -1.84 -10.63 26.89
CA TYR A 96 -1.42 -9.74 25.82
C TYR A 96 -2.05 -10.16 24.49
N LEU A 97 -2.89 -9.31 23.92
CA LEU A 97 -3.51 -9.52 22.60
C LEU A 97 -2.81 -8.71 21.51
N ALA A 98 -2.64 -7.40 21.73
CA ALA A 98 -1.96 -6.51 20.79
C ALA A 98 -1.65 -5.15 21.45
N SER A 99 -0.85 -4.32 20.76
CA SER A 99 -0.62 -2.92 21.14
C SER A 99 -1.87 -2.06 21.00
N GLU A 100 -1.92 -0.92 21.71
CA GLU A 100 -3.00 0.07 21.61
C GLU A 100 -3.27 0.50 20.17
N SER A 101 -2.21 0.80 19.40
CA SER A 101 -2.31 1.20 17.99
C SER A 101 -2.96 0.11 17.13
N THR A 102 -2.73 -1.15 17.48
CA THR A 102 -3.31 -2.30 16.77
C THR A 102 -4.78 -2.48 17.14
N PHE A 103 -5.16 -2.28 18.39
CA PHE A 103 -6.57 -2.22 18.80
C PHE A 103 -7.34 -1.16 18.01
N TYR A 104 -6.85 0.08 17.97
CA TYR A 104 -7.49 1.13 17.18
C TYR A 104 -7.63 0.75 15.70
N ARG A 105 -6.58 0.19 15.10
CA ARG A 105 -6.60 -0.22 13.69
C ARG A 105 -7.58 -1.35 13.41
N VAL A 106 -7.69 -2.33 14.30
CA VAL A 106 -8.60 -3.47 14.15
C VAL A 106 -10.04 -3.05 14.37
N MET A 107 -10.33 -2.26 15.42
CA MET A 107 -11.66 -1.73 15.68
C MET A 107 -12.16 -0.84 14.54
N LYS A 108 -11.31 0.06 14.02
CA LYS A 108 -11.65 0.91 12.87
C LYS A 108 -11.87 0.13 11.57
N ALA A 109 -11.28 -1.05 11.44
CA ALA A 109 -11.51 -1.90 10.26
C ALA A 109 -12.79 -2.75 10.38
N ALA A 110 -13.34 -2.89 11.59
CA ALA A 110 -14.51 -3.71 11.89
C ALA A 110 -15.83 -2.90 11.99
N GLY A 111 -15.75 -1.57 12.01
CA GLY A 111 -16.88 -0.64 11.96
C GLY A 111 -16.74 0.35 10.81
#